data_AF-A0A928GYI1-F1
#
_entry.id   AF-A0A928GYI1-F1
#
_cell.length_a   1.000
_cell.length_b   1.000
_cell.length_c   1.000
_cell.angle_alpha   90.00
_cell.angle_beta   90.00
_cell.angle_gamma   90.00
#
_symmetry.space_group_name_H-M   'P 1'
#
loop_
_entity.id
_entity.type
_entity.pdbx_description
1 polymer ?
#
loop_
_entity_poly.entity_id
_entity_poly.type
_entity_poly.pdbx_seq_one_letter_code
_entity_poly.pdbx_strand_id
1 'polypeptide(L)'
;MLSDKRSRFNGFDCCTLDEIRADYAIPFGLLKADIEGMGDAFVRGARKTIEQDRPMLSLAVYHNEEEFVGIYRMLKAWDLDYKFEFKALNPFTAYGEVTLLAYPAEWAES
;
A
#
# COMPACT_ATOMS: atom_id res chain seq x y z
N MET A 1 -6.40 26.53 -1.87
CA MET A 1 -6.09 26.76 -0.43
C MET A 1 -5.95 25.37 0.17
N LEU A 2 -4.73 24.85 0.28
CA LEU A 2 -4.49 23.50 0.83
C LEU A 2 -4.86 23.54 2.31
N SER A 3 -5.89 22.82 2.74
CA SER A 3 -6.22 22.74 4.16
C SER A 3 -5.12 21.94 4.85
N ASP A 4 -4.44 22.56 5.81
CA ASP A 4 -3.39 21.91 6.58
C ASP A 4 -4.01 20.86 7.53
N LYS A 5 -4.09 19.62 7.05
CA LYS A 5 -4.57 18.44 7.80
C LYS A 5 -3.42 17.53 8.22
N ARG A 6 -2.19 18.05 8.27
CA ARG A 6 -1.01 17.21 8.53
C ARG A 6 -0.92 16.88 10.02
N SER A 7 -0.77 15.58 10.28
CA SER A 7 -0.40 15.07 11.60
C SER A 7 1.11 15.17 11.79
N ARG A 8 1.60 15.16 13.05
CA ARG A 8 3.04 15.11 13.34
C ARG A 8 3.42 13.74 13.88
N PHE A 9 4.39 13.10 13.23
CA PHE A 9 4.98 11.83 13.68
C PHE A 9 6.48 12.02 13.82
N ASN A 10 7.03 11.77 15.02
CA ASN A 10 8.43 12.02 15.35
C ASN A 10 8.97 13.40 14.94
N GLY A 11 8.10 14.42 15.00
CA GLY A 11 8.45 15.80 14.64
C GLY A 11 8.35 16.13 13.15
N PHE A 12 8.07 15.16 12.29
CA PHE A 12 7.84 15.34 10.85
C PHE A 12 6.36 15.47 10.53
N ASP A 13 6.05 16.29 9.53
CA ASP A 13 4.70 16.38 9.00
C ASP A 13 4.38 15.14 8.18
N CYS A 14 3.21 14.56 8.43
CA CYS A 14 2.73 13.37 7.75
C CYS A 14 1.23 13.51 7.44
N CYS A 15 0.85 12.92 6.32
CA CYS A 15 -0.51 12.91 5.79
C CYS A 15 -0.84 11.51 5.27
N THR A 16 -2.11 11.25 5.02
CA THR A 16 -2.55 9.97 4.46
C THR A 16 -2.61 10.03 2.94
N LEU A 17 -2.56 8.88 2.28
CA LEU A 17 -2.73 8.86 0.82
C LEU A 17 -4.13 9.32 0.41
N ASP A 18 -5.14 9.03 1.22
CA ASP A 18 -6.52 9.50 1.00
C ASP A 18 -6.62 11.04 0.98
N GLU A 19 -5.80 11.73 1.78
CA GLU A 19 -5.71 13.20 1.74
C GLU A 19 -5.05 13.70 0.46
N ILE A 20 -3.95 13.05 0.04
CA ILE A 20 -3.25 13.39 -1.20
C ILE A 20 -4.13 13.12 -2.42
N ARG A 21 -4.86 12.00 -2.44
CA ARG A 21 -5.71 11.57 -3.56
C ARG A 21 -6.76 12.61 -3.94
N ALA A 22 -7.24 13.40 -2.98
CA ALA A 22 -8.22 14.46 -3.20
C ALA A 22 -7.74 15.55 -4.17
N ASP A 23 -6.42 15.74 -4.30
CA ASP A 23 -5.83 16.77 -5.18
C ASP A 23 -5.65 16.29 -6.64
N TYR A 24 -5.96 15.02 -6.94
CA TYR A 24 -5.77 14.43 -8.27
C TYR A 24 -7.10 14.17 -8.96
N ALA A 25 -7.20 14.55 -10.24
CA ALA A 25 -8.41 14.33 -11.04
C ALA A 25 -8.49 12.92 -11.65
N ILE A 26 -7.36 12.24 -11.78
CA ILE A 26 -7.26 10.92 -12.43
C ILE A 26 -7.03 9.86 -11.34
N PRO A 27 -7.69 8.68 -11.42
CA PRO A 27 -7.43 7.55 -10.53
C PRO A 27 -5.96 7.11 -10.56
N PHE A 28 -5.43 6.69 -9.42
CA PHE A 28 -4.12 6.05 -9.38
C PHE A 28 -4.21 4.64 -9.97
N GLY A 29 -3.29 4.30 -10.89
CA GLY A 29 -3.21 2.95 -11.47
C GLY A 29 -2.22 2.02 -10.75
N LEU A 30 -1.26 2.60 -10.02
CA LEU A 30 -0.23 1.87 -9.29
C LEU A 30 0.13 2.63 -8.01
N LEU A 31 0.19 1.91 -6.90
CA LEU A 31 0.81 2.34 -5.65
C LEU A 31 2.01 1.46 -5.35
N LYS A 32 3.21 2.05 -5.41
CA LYS A 32 4.43 1.41 -4.93
C LYS A 32 4.82 2.05 -3.60
N ALA A 33 4.98 1.24 -2.55
CA ALA A 33 5.38 1.71 -1.24
C ALA A 33 6.49 0.83 -0.66
N ASP A 34 7.55 1.48 -0.24
CA ASP A 34 8.66 0.91 0.52
C ASP A 34 8.94 1.87 1.68
N ILE A 35 8.32 1.59 2.83
CA ILE A 35 8.24 2.51 3.95
C ILE A 35 8.63 1.77 5.23
N GLU A 36 9.81 2.10 5.73
CA GLU A 36 10.40 1.51 6.92
C GLU A 36 9.50 1.71 8.15
N GLY A 37 8.86 0.63 8.60
CA GLY A 37 8.08 0.57 9.83
C GLY A 37 6.73 1.30 9.83
N MET A 38 6.26 1.80 8.69
CA MET A 38 4.97 2.50 8.55
C MET A 38 4.08 1.87 7.47
N GLY A 39 4.36 0.65 7.01
CA GLY A 39 3.62 0.00 5.94
C GLY A 39 2.13 -0.19 6.26
N ASP A 40 1.81 -0.67 7.47
CA ASP A 40 0.42 -0.83 7.91
C ASP A 40 -0.32 0.52 8.00
N ALA A 41 0.33 1.54 8.58
CA ALA A 41 -0.23 2.89 8.68
C ALA A 41 -0.49 3.50 7.29
N PHE A 42 0.42 3.31 6.34
CA PHE A 42 0.24 3.73 4.96
C PHE A 42 -0.99 3.07 4.33
N VAL A 43 -1.12 1.75 4.41
CA VAL A 43 -2.25 1.03 3.81
C VAL A 43 -3.58 1.48 4.43
N ARG A 44 -3.64 1.66 5.76
CA ARG A 44 -4.83 2.21 6.44
C ARG A 44 -5.17 3.62 5.97
N GLY A 45 -4.16 4.48 5.84
CA GLY A 45 -4.30 5.84 5.32
C GLY A 45 -4.63 5.92 3.82
N ALA A 46 -4.50 4.80 3.10
CA ALA A 46 -4.82 4.65 1.69
C ALA A 46 -6.15 3.93 1.45
N ARG A 47 -6.92 3.60 2.51
CA ARG A 47 -8.10 2.73 2.40
C ARG A 47 -9.09 3.23 1.35
N LYS A 48 -9.50 4.51 1.39
CA LYS A 48 -10.51 5.02 0.45
C LYS A 48 -9.97 5.05 -0.96
N THR A 49 -8.70 5.42 -1.11
CA THR A 49 -8.00 5.44 -2.41
C THR A 49 -7.96 4.05 -3.02
N ILE A 50 -7.59 3.02 -2.24
CA ILE A 50 -7.54 1.63 -2.71
C ILE A 50 -8.94 1.11 -3.09
N GLU A 51 -9.96 1.47 -2.31
CA GLU A 51 -11.35 1.10 -2.59
C GLU A 51 -11.92 1.78 -3.84
N GLN A 52 -11.60 3.06 -4.05
CA GLN A 52 -12.14 3.87 -5.16
C GLN A 52 -11.41 3.66 -6.47
N ASP A 53 -10.08 3.71 -6.44
CA ASP A 53 -9.26 3.67 -7.65
C ASP A 53 -8.88 2.24 -8.05
N ARG A 54 -8.95 1.28 -7.11
CA ARG A 54 -8.49 -0.11 -7.29
C ARG A 54 -7.13 -0.22 -8.00
N PRO A 55 -6.07 0.49 -7.55
CA PRO A 55 -4.75 0.44 -8.18
C PRO A 55 -4.09 -0.94 -8.00
N MET A 56 -3.12 -1.28 -8.84
CA MET A 56 -2.15 -2.30 -8.48
C MET A 56 -1.31 -1.81 -7.29
N LEU A 57 -1.04 -2.71 -6.34
CA LEU A 57 -0.25 -2.46 -5.14
C LEU A 57 1.08 -3.22 -5.25
N SER A 58 2.18 -2.54 -4.96
CA SER A 58 3.51 -3.11 -4.80
C SER A 58 4.06 -2.64 -3.47
N LEU A 59 3.91 -3.48 -2.45
CA LEU A 59 4.19 -3.13 -1.06
C LEU A 59 5.40 -3.94 -0.58
N ALA A 60 6.47 -3.27 -0.14
CA ALA A 60 7.53 -3.92 0.59
C ALA A 60 7.00 -4.35 1.96
N VAL A 61 7.19 -5.62 2.32
CA VAL A 61 6.61 -6.22 3.53
C VAL A 61 7.65 -6.95 4.38
N TYR A 62 8.93 -6.61 4.23
CA TYR A 62 10.04 -7.29 4.90
C TYR A 62 10.52 -6.60 6.19
N HIS A 63 10.01 -5.40 6.53
CA HIS A 63 10.55 -4.59 7.63
C HIS A 63 10.20 -5.10 9.02
N ASN A 64 9.05 -5.78 9.16
CA ASN A 64 8.65 -6.46 10.40
C ASN A 64 7.61 -7.56 10.15
N GLU A 65 7.45 -8.47 11.12
CA GLU A 65 6.52 -9.61 11.02
C GLU A 65 5.06 -9.18 10.90
N GLU A 66 4.69 -8.08 11.57
CA GLU A 66 3.33 -7.54 11.56
C GLU A 66 2.95 -7.00 10.19
N GLU A 67 3.85 -6.34 9.47
CA GLU A 67 3.66 -5.86 8.11
C GLU A 67 3.52 -7.03 7.13
N PHE A 68 4.37 -8.05 7.26
CA PHE A 68 4.35 -9.23 6.39
C PHE A 68 2.98 -9.90 6.34
N VAL A 69 2.42 -10.22 7.51
CA VAL A 69 1.15 -10.94 7.62
C VAL A 69 -0.05 -9.99 7.68
N GLY A 70 0.10 -8.86 8.36
CA GLY A 70 -0.97 -7.92 8.67
C GLY A 70 -1.49 -7.19 7.44
N ILE A 71 -0.61 -6.69 6.57
CA ILE A 71 -1.01 -5.98 5.36
C ILE A 71 -1.82 -6.90 4.43
N TYR A 72 -1.33 -8.12 4.19
CA TYR A 72 -2.06 -9.11 3.40
C TYR A 72 -3.44 -9.41 3.99
N ARG A 73 -3.52 -9.68 5.30
CA ARG A 73 -4.80 -9.98 5.96
C ARG A 73 -5.76 -8.79 5.89
N MET A 74 -5.26 -7.58 6.08
CA MET A 74 -6.06 -6.36 6.01
C MET A 74 -6.64 -6.16 4.61
N LEU A 75 -5.80 -6.21 3.57
CA LEU A 75 -6.24 -6.07 2.18
C LEU A 75 -7.23 -7.18 1.78
N LYS A 76 -7.01 -8.41 2.25
CA LYS A 76 -7.92 -9.53 2.00
C LYS A 76 -9.27 -9.35 2.71
N ALA A 77 -9.28 -8.87 3.95
CA ALA A 77 -10.49 -8.66 4.74
C ALA A 77 -11.39 -7.56 4.16
N TRP A 78 -10.82 -6.67 3.35
CA TRP A 78 -11.55 -5.63 2.65
C TRP A 78 -12.38 -6.12 1.46
N ASP A 79 -12.17 -7.37 1.02
CA ASP A 79 -12.96 -8.06 0.00
C ASP A 79 -13.14 -7.25 -1.31
N LEU A 80 -12.06 -6.60 -1.73
CA LEU A 80 -12.04 -5.77 -2.95
C LEU A 80 -11.70 -6.58 -4.21
N ASP A 81 -11.84 -7.91 -4.21
CA ASP A 81 -11.54 -8.76 -5.37
C ASP A 81 -10.13 -8.53 -5.98
N TYR A 82 -9.12 -8.55 -5.10
CA TYR A 82 -7.70 -8.52 -5.48
C TYR A 82 -7.12 -9.94 -5.54
N LYS A 83 -6.21 -10.16 -6.47
CA LYS A 83 -5.25 -11.27 -6.44
C LYS A 83 -3.98 -10.83 -5.74
N PHE A 84 -3.32 -11.76 -5.07
CA PHE A 84 -2.16 -11.48 -4.23
C PHE A 84 -1.00 -12.41 -4.58
N GLU A 85 0.20 -11.86 -4.70
CA GLU A 85 1.43 -12.61 -4.92
C GLU A 85 2.54 -12.07 -4.03
N PHE A 86 3.27 -12.96 -3.37
CA PHE A 86 4.51 -12.61 -2.69
C PHE A 86 5.68 -12.88 -3.64
N LYS A 87 6.52 -11.88 -3.87
CA LYS A 87 7.74 -11.99 -4.68
C LYS A 87 8.96 -11.68 -3.84
N ALA A 88 9.90 -12.61 -3.78
CA ALA A 88 11.26 -12.31 -3.35
C ALA A 88 12.00 -11.74 -4.57
N LEU A 89 12.25 -10.43 -4.56
CA LEU A 89 12.90 -9.74 -5.68
C LEU A 89 14.43 -9.78 -5.60
N ASN A 90 14.97 -10.13 -4.43
CA ASN A 90 16.38 -10.37 -4.23
C ASN A 90 16.71 -11.88 -4.42
N PRO A 91 17.52 -12.26 -5.42
CA PRO A 91 17.85 -13.66 -5.68
C PRO A 91 18.92 -14.23 -4.74
N PHE A 92 19.58 -13.39 -3.94
CA PHE A 92 20.69 -13.78 -3.06
C PHE A 92 20.27 -13.95 -1.61
N THR A 93 19.20 -13.28 -1.17
CA THR A 93 18.71 -13.37 0.22
C THR A 93 17.19 -13.47 0.27
N ALA A 94 16.67 -14.48 0.96
CA ALA A 94 15.23 -14.62 1.21
C ALA A 94 14.66 -13.60 2.21
N TYR A 95 15.52 -12.87 2.92
CA TYR A 95 15.16 -11.95 4.01
C TYR A 95 15.09 -10.47 3.58
N GLY A 96 15.50 -10.14 2.36
CA GLY A 96 15.47 -8.78 1.82
C GLY A 96 14.52 -8.69 0.62
N GLU A 97 13.83 -7.55 0.48
CA GLU A 97 13.03 -7.19 -0.71
C GLU A 97 11.83 -8.12 -0.99
N VAL A 98 11.25 -8.72 0.04
CA VAL A 98 9.97 -9.43 -0.13
C VAL A 98 8.86 -8.40 -0.37
N THR A 99 8.23 -8.50 -1.53
CA THR A 99 7.19 -7.60 -1.99
C THR A 99 5.86 -8.33 -2.09
N LEU A 100 4.82 -7.76 -1.50
CA LEU A 100 3.44 -8.13 -1.75
C LEU A 100 2.93 -7.36 -2.97
N LEU A 101 2.64 -8.09 -4.02
CA LEU A 101 1.87 -7.60 -5.15
C LEU A 101 0.40 -7.88 -4.89
N ALA A 102 -0.45 -6.87 -5.08
CA ALA A 102 -1.89 -7.06 -5.16
C ALA A 102 -2.42 -6.35 -6.39
N TYR A 103 -3.18 -7.04 -7.23
CA TYR A 103 -3.79 -6.44 -8.43
C TYR A 103 -5.27 -6.83 -8.54
N PRO A 104 -6.14 -5.96 -9.09
CA PRO A 104 -7.53 -6.29 -9.35
C PRO A 104 -7.63 -7.59 -10.15
N ALA A 105 -8.55 -8.49 -9.78
CA ALA A 105 -8.63 -9.83 -10.36
C ALA A 105 -8.82 -9.82 -11.88
N GLU A 106 -9.50 -8.81 -12.40
CA GLU A 106 -9.71 -8.59 -13.83
C GLU A 106 -8.41 -8.33 -14.63
N TRP A 107 -7.28 -8.03 -13.96
CA TRP A 107 -5.97 -7.80 -14.62
C TRP A 107 -5.12 -9.08 -14.72
N ALA A 108 -5.57 -10.20 -14.16
CA ALA A 108 -4.83 -11.46 -14.17
C ALA A 108 -4.81 -12.15 -15.55
N GLU A 109 -5.74 -11.78 -16.44
CA GLU A 109 -6.01 -12.47 -17.70
C GLU A 109 -5.65 -11.63 -18.95
N SER A 110 -4.99 -10.48 -18.76
CA SER A 110 -4.58 -9.56 -19.83
C SER A 110 -3.18 -9.78 -20.36
#